data_AF-A0A537T603-F1
#
_entry.id   AF-A0A537T603-F1
#
_cell.length_a   1.000
_cell.length_b   1.000
_cell.length_c   1.000
_cell.angle_alpha   90.00
_cell.angle_beta   90.00
_cell.angle_gamma   90.00
#
_symmetry.space_group_name_H-M   'P 1'
#
loop_
_entity.id
_entity.type
_entity.pdbx_description
1 polymer ?
#
loop_
_entity_poly.entity_id
_entity_poly.type
_entity_poly.pdbx_seq_one_letter_code
_entity_poly.pdbx_strand_id
1 'polypeptide(L)'
;MGDYWRKVFARAWSDTKQSFGWNQKTALTALAALAGIAVAFIQLGLVAAIASATGLFWTALPIAIAGLLLFVWNFISAPASLYNELSKEYGERIAALELALANLRQLPLDYAAWRHVDRLSLRDAAFLWCELSPASQAMPSNVNAWFNALAAAIAKDELDFEPQYRESPPARERQREYQKRNPQLDTIVTRKALKAFANIHGYDPKFLRDA
;
A
#
# COMPACT_ATOMS: atom_id res chain seq x y z
N MET A 1 -25.38 -6.72 4.21
CA MET A 1 -25.28 -7.84 5.19
C MET A 1 -25.69 -9.19 4.61
N GLY A 2 -26.71 -9.29 3.76
CA GLY A 2 -27.16 -10.58 3.19
C GLY A 2 -26.11 -11.36 2.38
N ASP A 3 -25.29 -10.67 1.59
CA ASP A 3 -24.30 -11.33 0.72
C ASP A 3 -23.11 -11.94 1.48
N TYR A 4 -22.74 -11.34 2.62
CA TYR A 4 -21.70 -11.89 3.50
C TYR A 4 -22.14 -13.24 4.06
N TRP A 5 -23.34 -13.31 4.64
CA TRP A 5 -23.88 -14.56 5.17
C TRP A 5 -24.08 -15.61 4.08
N ARG A 6 -24.52 -15.23 2.88
CA ARG A 6 -24.58 -16.17 1.73
C ARG A 6 -23.23 -16.78 1.40
N LYS A 7 -22.14 -16.00 1.41
CA LYS A 7 -20.77 -16.52 1.19
C LYS A 7 -20.33 -17.43 2.33
N VAL A 8 -20.61 -17.08 3.59
CA VAL A 8 -20.32 -17.93 4.76
C VAL A 8 -21.04 -19.28 4.64
N PHE A 9 -22.34 -19.27 4.31
CA PHE A 9 -23.12 -20.50 4.09
C PHE A 9 -22.59 -21.35 2.94
N ALA A 10 -22.33 -20.73 1.77
CA ALA A 10 -21.80 -21.44 0.61
C ALA A 10 -20.43 -22.07 0.89
N ARG A 11 -19.55 -21.36 1.61
CA ARG A 11 -18.23 -21.86 1.98
C ARG A 11 -18.30 -22.97 3.02
N ALA A 12 -19.08 -22.78 4.08
CA ALA A 12 -19.30 -23.82 5.09
C ALA A 12 -19.83 -25.12 4.47
N TRP A 13 -20.75 -25.00 3.50
CA TRP A 13 -21.29 -26.15 2.77
C TRP A 13 -20.25 -26.81 1.85
N SER A 14 -19.45 -26.01 1.14
CA SER A 14 -18.34 -26.51 0.31
C SER A 14 -17.30 -27.25 1.14
N ASP A 15 -16.86 -26.67 2.24
CA ASP A 15 -15.83 -27.24 3.13
C ASP A 15 -16.36 -28.52 3.83
N THR A 16 -17.66 -28.56 4.14
CA THR A 16 -18.32 -29.77 4.67
C THR A 16 -18.35 -30.88 3.62
N LYS A 17 -18.74 -30.58 2.37
CA LYS A 17 -18.69 -31.54 1.27
C LYS A 17 -17.27 -32.03 0.98
N GLN A 18 -16.29 -31.14 1.02
CA GLN A 18 -14.88 -31.50 0.83
C GLN A 18 -14.35 -32.38 1.98
N SER A 19 -14.85 -32.17 3.20
CA SER A 19 -14.51 -33.01 4.37
C SER A 19 -15.13 -34.42 4.33
N PHE A 20 -16.18 -34.63 3.53
CA PHE A 20 -16.67 -35.97 3.19
C PHE A 20 -15.76 -36.70 2.17
N GLY A 21 -14.79 -36.00 1.55
CA GLY A 21 -13.63 -36.61 0.89
C GLY A 21 -12.55 -36.96 1.92
N TRP A 22 -11.82 -38.06 1.68
CA TRP A 22 -10.83 -38.65 2.61
C TRP A 22 -9.82 -37.61 3.15
N ASN A 23 -9.99 -37.23 4.41
CA ASN A 23 -9.08 -36.40 5.20
C ASN A 23 -9.14 -36.83 6.69
N GLN A 24 -8.21 -36.39 7.54
CA GLN A 24 -8.17 -36.83 8.96
C GLN A 24 -9.46 -36.55 9.75
N LYS A 25 -10.21 -35.49 9.41
CA LYS A 25 -11.53 -35.19 10.01
C LYS A 25 -12.61 -36.19 9.60
N THR A 26 -12.43 -36.85 8.47
CA THR A 26 -13.29 -37.91 7.92
C THR A 26 -13.13 -39.22 8.70
N ALA A 27 -11.98 -39.47 9.33
CA ALA A 27 -11.76 -40.64 10.17
C ALA A 27 -12.57 -40.57 11.47
N LEU A 28 -12.65 -39.39 12.10
CA LEU A 28 -13.42 -39.19 13.33
C LEU A 28 -14.94 -39.29 13.07
N THR A 29 -15.41 -38.76 11.95
CA THR A 29 -16.82 -38.86 11.56
C THR A 29 -17.20 -40.24 11.03
N ALA A 30 -16.31 -40.92 10.32
CA ALA A 30 -16.49 -42.32 9.97
C ALA A 30 -16.53 -43.20 11.23
N LEU A 31 -15.67 -42.96 12.22
CA LEU A 31 -15.68 -43.67 13.50
C LEU A 31 -16.95 -43.41 14.31
N ALA A 32 -17.43 -42.15 14.36
CA ALA A 32 -18.70 -41.82 15.03
C ALA A 32 -19.92 -42.43 14.33
N ALA A 33 -19.92 -42.46 12.99
CA ALA A 33 -20.96 -43.13 12.20
C ALA A 33 -20.92 -44.65 12.40
N LEU A 34 -19.73 -45.27 12.40
CA LEU A 34 -19.54 -46.70 12.67
C LEU A 34 -19.95 -47.09 14.09
N ALA A 35 -19.65 -46.25 15.09
CA ALA A 35 -20.09 -46.45 16.47
C ALA A 35 -21.61 -46.34 16.63
N GLY A 36 -22.25 -45.37 15.96
CA GLY A 36 -23.72 -45.24 15.94
C GLY A 36 -24.41 -46.44 15.27
N ILE A 37 -23.84 -46.94 14.17
CA ILE A 37 -24.30 -48.15 13.48
C ILE A 37 -24.13 -49.39 14.38
N ALA A 38 -23.02 -49.52 15.11
CA ALA A 38 -22.78 -50.63 16.04
C ALA A 38 -23.78 -50.66 17.20
N VAL A 39 -24.13 -49.50 17.78
CA VAL A 39 -25.16 -49.42 18.84
C VAL A 39 -26.54 -49.80 18.33
N ALA A 40 -26.91 -49.37 17.11
CA ALA A 40 -28.17 -49.76 16.48
C ALA A 40 -28.23 -51.28 16.20
N PHE A 41 -27.12 -51.89 15.80
CA PHE A 41 -27.02 -53.34 15.61
C PHE A 41 -27.20 -54.13 16.90
N ILE A 42 -26.68 -53.64 18.03
CA ILE A 42 -26.81 -54.30 19.34
C ILE A 42 -28.25 -54.26 19.86
N GLN A 43 -29.01 -53.19 19.60
CA GLN A 43 -30.38 -53.05 20.12
C GLN A 43 -31.47 -53.70 19.25
N LEU A 44 -31.32 -53.70 17.93
CA LEU A 44 -32.39 -54.12 17.00
C LEU A 44 -32.08 -55.41 16.22
N GLY A 45 -30.81 -55.81 16.15
CA GLY A 45 -30.35 -56.93 15.31
C GLY A 45 -30.23 -56.56 13.82
N LEU A 46 -29.27 -57.20 13.13
CA LEU A 46 -28.86 -56.85 11.76
C LEU A 46 -29.99 -56.95 10.72
N VAL A 47 -30.86 -57.94 10.87
CA VAL A 47 -31.94 -58.23 9.93
C VAL A 47 -33.07 -57.19 10.03
N ALA A 48 -33.45 -56.77 11.24
CA ALA A 48 -34.49 -55.76 11.43
C ALA A 48 -34.01 -54.35 11.06
N ALA A 49 -32.71 -54.08 11.22
CA ALA A 49 -32.09 -52.81 10.85
C ALA A 49 -32.08 -52.56 9.33
N ILE A 50 -32.01 -53.61 8.51
CA ILE A 50 -31.90 -53.49 7.04
C ILE A 50 -33.26 -53.71 6.34
N ALA A 51 -34.17 -54.48 6.94
CA ALA A 51 -35.44 -54.84 6.32
C ALA A 51 -36.61 -53.88 6.63
N SER A 52 -36.47 -52.97 7.61
CA SER A 52 -37.53 -52.05 8.02
C SER A 52 -37.20 -50.59 7.74
N ALA A 53 -38.21 -49.80 7.37
CA ALA A 53 -38.06 -48.34 7.19
C ALA A 53 -37.56 -47.67 8.48
N THR A 54 -37.94 -48.20 9.64
CA THR A 54 -37.48 -47.78 10.96
C THR A 54 -35.98 -48.06 11.15
N GLY A 55 -35.48 -49.21 10.68
CA GLY A 55 -34.06 -49.55 10.71
C GLY A 55 -33.19 -48.67 9.82
N LEU A 56 -33.68 -48.33 8.62
CA LEU A 56 -33.02 -47.37 7.73
C LEU A 56 -32.95 -45.96 8.35
N PHE A 57 -33.98 -45.55 9.08
CA PHE A 57 -33.96 -44.29 9.83
C PHE A 57 -32.85 -44.28 10.89
N TRP A 58 -32.74 -45.34 11.70
CA TRP A 58 -31.72 -45.44 12.76
C TRP A 58 -30.28 -45.57 12.24
N THR A 59 -30.09 -46.05 11.00
CA THR A 59 -28.77 -46.13 10.36
C THR A 59 -28.36 -44.84 9.65
N ALA A 60 -29.32 -44.09 9.09
CA ALA A 60 -29.06 -42.80 8.45
C ALA A 60 -28.93 -41.64 9.46
N LEU A 61 -29.64 -41.70 10.59
CA LEU A 61 -29.67 -40.63 11.59
C LEU A 61 -28.27 -40.25 12.13
N PRO A 62 -27.36 -41.19 12.49
CA PRO A 62 -26.02 -40.84 12.96
C PRO A 62 -25.17 -40.14 11.88
N ILE A 63 -25.33 -40.53 10.61
CA ILE A 63 -24.62 -39.93 9.48
C ILE A 63 -25.11 -38.49 9.27
N ALA A 64 -26.41 -38.27 9.35
CA ALA A 64 -27.01 -36.93 9.26
C ALA A 64 -26.55 -36.03 10.41
N ILE A 65 -26.53 -36.54 11.64
CA ILE A 65 -26.05 -35.80 12.83
C ILE A 65 -24.56 -35.46 12.69
N ALA A 66 -23.73 -36.40 12.23
CA ALA A 66 -22.30 -36.15 12.00
C ALA A 66 -22.08 -35.07 10.92
N GLY A 67 -22.86 -35.10 9.84
CA GLY A 67 -22.83 -34.06 8.80
C GLY A 67 -23.24 -32.69 9.34
N LEU A 68 -24.26 -32.64 10.21
CA LEU A 68 -24.73 -31.40 10.82
C LEU A 68 -23.68 -30.82 11.79
N LEU A 69 -23.05 -31.65 12.61
CA LEU A 69 -21.97 -31.21 13.51
C LEU A 69 -20.75 -30.67 12.73
N LEU A 70 -20.35 -31.33 11.65
CA LEU A 70 -19.30 -30.82 10.76
C LEU A 70 -19.68 -29.49 10.11
N PHE A 71 -20.94 -29.38 9.66
CA PHE A 71 -21.44 -28.14 9.08
C PHE A 71 -21.39 -26.99 10.08
N VAL A 72 -21.84 -27.20 11.31
CA VAL A 72 -21.79 -26.20 12.39
C VAL A 72 -20.35 -25.79 12.68
N TRP A 73 -19.42 -26.76 12.76
CA TRP A 73 -18.01 -26.49 12.97
C TRP A 73 -17.41 -25.64 11.84
N ASN A 74 -17.64 -26.04 10.59
CA ASN A 74 -17.13 -25.33 9.42
C ASN A 74 -17.76 -23.94 9.30
N PHE A 75 -19.05 -23.80 9.63
CA PHE A 75 -19.75 -22.52 9.66
C PHE A 75 -19.16 -21.54 10.69
N ILE A 76 -18.77 -22.02 11.86
CA ILE A 76 -18.08 -21.20 12.88
C ILE A 76 -16.67 -20.80 12.41
N SER A 77 -15.97 -21.66 11.67
CA SER A 77 -14.61 -21.37 11.17
C SER A 77 -14.55 -20.54 9.88
N ALA A 78 -15.62 -20.52 9.09
CA ALA A 78 -15.68 -19.82 7.80
C ALA A 78 -15.38 -18.31 7.89
N PRO A 79 -15.89 -17.55 8.89
CA PRO A 79 -15.54 -16.14 9.07
C PRO A 79 -14.03 -15.89 9.20
N ALA A 80 -13.32 -16.73 9.96
CA ALA A 80 -11.87 -16.58 10.16
C ALA A 80 -11.09 -16.83 8.86
N SER A 81 -11.52 -17.81 8.05
CA SER A 81 -10.91 -18.08 6.74
C SER A 81 -11.10 -16.93 5.76
N LEU A 82 -12.31 -16.36 5.69
CA LEU A 82 -12.61 -15.21 4.82
C LEU A 82 -11.80 -13.98 5.22
N TYR A 83 -11.64 -13.74 6.53
CA TYR A 83 -10.84 -12.62 7.02
C TYR A 83 -9.34 -12.76 6.65
N ASN A 84 -8.81 -13.98 6.73
CA ASN A 84 -7.43 -14.27 6.33
C ASN A 84 -7.19 -14.14 4.82
N GLU A 85 -8.18 -14.48 3.99
CA GLU A 85 -8.10 -14.26 2.55
C GLU A 85 -8.16 -12.76 2.22
N LEU A 86 -9.08 -12.03 2.87
CA LEU A 86 -9.21 -10.59 2.70
C LEU A 86 -7.93 -9.85 3.11
N SER A 87 -7.33 -10.21 4.25
CA SER A 87 -6.12 -9.57 4.75
C SER A 87 -4.92 -9.81 3.84
N LYS A 88 -4.81 -11.00 3.26
CA LYS A 88 -3.80 -11.31 2.24
C LYS A 88 -4.00 -10.49 0.97
N GLU A 89 -5.24 -10.43 0.45
CA GLU A 89 -5.54 -9.66 -0.76
C GLU A 89 -5.24 -8.17 -0.58
N TYR A 90 -5.61 -7.59 0.57
CA TYR A 90 -5.27 -6.20 0.88
C TYR A 90 -3.76 -6.00 1.01
N GLY A 91 -3.05 -6.92 1.65
CA GLY A 91 -1.58 -6.87 1.76
C GLY A 91 -0.89 -6.86 0.39
N GLU A 92 -1.30 -7.75 -0.52
CA GLU A 92 -0.76 -7.81 -1.88
C GLU A 92 -1.07 -6.55 -2.70
N ARG A 93 -2.29 -6.02 -2.59
CA ARG A 93 -2.69 -4.77 -3.26
C ARG A 93 -1.87 -3.58 -2.75
N ILE A 94 -1.65 -3.48 -1.43
CA ILE A 94 -0.84 -2.41 -0.84
C ILE A 94 0.60 -2.52 -1.34
N ALA A 95 1.20 -3.72 -1.31
CA ALA A 95 2.54 -3.93 -1.82
C ALA A 95 2.67 -3.57 -3.32
N ALA A 96 1.68 -3.92 -4.14
CA ALA A 96 1.65 -3.57 -5.56
C ALA A 96 1.54 -2.04 -5.78
N LEU A 97 0.72 -1.36 -4.97
CA LEU A 97 0.59 0.11 -5.00
C LEU A 97 1.87 0.80 -4.56
N GLU A 98 2.52 0.31 -3.50
CA GLU A 98 3.80 0.83 -3.03
C GLU A 98 4.89 0.67 -4.09
N LEU A 99 4.94 -0.48 -4.78
CA LEU A 99 5.87 -0.73 -5.88
C LEU A 99 5.59 0.20 -7.08
N ALA A 100 4.31 0.36 -7.45
CA ALA A 100 3.92 1.29 -8.52
C ALA A 100 4.30 2.74 -8.17
N LEU A 101 4.11 3.15 -6.92
CA LEU A 101 4.50 4.47 -6.43
C LEU A 101 6.03 4.65 -6.39
N ALA A 102 6.78 3.61 -6.00
CA ALA A 102 8.24 3.61 -6.07
C ALA A 102 8.74 3.76 -7.51
N ASN A 103 8.13 3.06 -8.47
CA ASN A 103 8.45 3.20 -9.90
C ASN A 103 8.12 4.60 -10.43
N LEU A 104 7.01 5.20 -10.00
CA LEU A 104 6.69 6.59 -10.36
C LEU A 104 7.67 7.59 -9.75
N ARG A 105 8.15 7.35 -8.53
CA ARG A 105 9.22 8.16 -7.90
C ARG A 105 10.56 8.05 -8.63
N GLN A 106 10.76 6.98 -9.40
CA GLN A 106 11.95 6.76 -10.22
C GLN A 106 11.80 7.28 -11.65
N LEU A 107 10.70 7.96 -12.02
CA LEU A 107 10.63 8.57 -13.34
C LEU A 107 11.84 9.52 -13.52
N PRO A 108 12.60 9.36 -14.61
CA PRO A 108 13.72 10.25 -14.88
C PRO A 108 13.22 11.69 -14.96
N LEU A 109 13.99 12.60 -14.38
CA LEU A 109 13.69 14.03 -14.41
C LEU A 109 13.45 14.49 -15.86
N ASP A 110 12.27 15.05 -16.14
CA ASP A 110 11.96 15.58 -17.46
C ASP A 110 12.68 16.93 -17.67
N TYR A 111 13.93 16.84 -18.08
CA TYR A 111 14.76 18.01 -18.35
C TYR A 111 14.16 18.92 -19.43
N ALA A 112 13.36 18.38 -20.37
CA ALA A 112 12.73 19.20 -21.41
C ALA A 112 11.72 20.17 -20.81
N ALA A 113 10.89 19.71 -19.87
CA ALA A 113 9.95 20.56 -19.17
C ALA A 113 10.67 21.65 -18.33
N TRP A 114 11.69 21.25 -17.55
CA TRP A 114 12.40 22.15 -16.66
C TRP A 114 13.30 23.17 -17.37
N ARG A 115 13.66 22.92 -18.63
CA ARG A 115 14.42 23.87 -19.47
C ARG A 115 13.68 25.16 -19.73
N HIS A 116 12.35 25.12 -19.81
CA HIS A 116 11.50 26.28 -20.10
C HIS A 116 11.09 27.07 -18.86
N VAL A 117 11.51 26.65 -17.66
CA VAL A 117 11.16 27.33 -16.41
C VAL A 117 12.21 28.40 -16.08
N ASP A 118 11.83 29.67 -16.20
CA ASP A 118 12.72 30.80 -15.95
C ASP A 118 12.87 31.16 -14.46
N ARG A 119 11.83 30.86 -13.65
CA ARG A 119 11.75 31.22 -12.23
C ARG A 119 11.57 29.96 -11.42
N LEU A 120 12.53 29.67 -10.56
CA LEU A 120 12.53 28.48 -9.69
C LEU A 120 12.57 28.93 -8.25
N SER A 121 11.88 28.20 -7.38
CA SER A 121 12.14 28.35 -5.95
C SER A 121 13.53 27.80 -5.63
N LEU A 122 14.16 28.33 -4.58
CA LEU A 122 15.47 27.88 -4.11
C LEU A 122 15.48 26.39 -3.78
N ARG A 123 14.35 25.89 -3.24
CA ARG A 123 14.12 24.47 -3.02
C ARG A 123 14.13 23.69 -4.33
N ASP A 124 13.34 24.10 -5.33
CA ASP A 124 13.26 23.37 -6.61
C ASP A 124 14.61 23.36 -7.32
N ALA A 125 15.32 24.49 -7.30
CA ALA A 125 16.68 24.58 -7.83
C ALA A 125 17.62 23.57 -7.17
N ALA A 126 17.55 23.39 -5.85
CA ALA A 126 18.37 22.40 -5.14
C ALA A 126 18.01 20.95 -5.50
N PHE A 127 16.71 20.65 -5.68
CA PHE A 127 16.27 19.33 -6.18
C PHE A 127 16.81 19.05 -7.59
N LEU A 128 16.67 20.01 -8.49
CA LEU A 128 17.16 19.90 -9.87
C LEU A 128 18.69 19.80 -9.93
N TRP A 129 19.42 20.46 -9.02
CA TRP A 129 20.87 20.31 -8.88
C TRP A 129 21.29 18.89 -8.54
N CYS A 130 20.44 18.15 -7.83
CA CYS A 130 20.66 16.76 -7.44
C CYS A 130 20.08 15.75 -8.44
N GLU A 131 19.63 16.18 -9.62
CA GLU A 131 18.94 15.35 -10.62
C GLU A 131 17.64 14.70 -10.09
N LEU A 132 16.99 15.32 -9.11
CA LEU A 132 15.73 14.85 -8.51
C LEU A 132 14.57 15.75 -8.91
N SER A 133 13.40 15.14 -9.13
CA SER A 133 12.18 15.91 -9.37
C SER A 133 11.80 16.70 -8.13
N PRO A 134 11.54 18.01 -8.25
CA PRO A 134 10.88 18.76 -7.20
C PRO A 134 9.53 18.12 -6.91
N ALA A 135 9.36 17.61 -5.69
CA ALA A 135 8.15 16.97 -5.24
C ALA A 135 7.79 17.53 -3.85
N SER A 136 6.55 17.31 -3.41
CA SER A 136 6.09 17.69 -2.06
C SER A 136 6.82 16.94 -0.91
N GLN A 137 7.85 16.17 -1.22
CA GLN A 137 8.60 15.30 -0.32
C GLN A 137 9.64 16.10 0.48
N ALA A 138 9.97 15.63 1.69
CA ALA A 138 11.06 16.20 2.48
C ALA A 138 12.39 16.16 1.69
N MET A 139 13.23 17.17 1.87
CA MET A 139 14.54 17.25 1.19
C MET A 139 15.45 16.12 1.70
N PRO A 140 15.94 15.23 0.82
CA PRO A 140 17.00 14.29 1.16
C PRO A 140 18.30 15.04 1.55
N SER A 141 19.24 14.36 2.21
CA SER A 141 20.44 15.01 2.77
C SER A 141 21.31 15.71 1.71
N ASN A 142 21.46 15.14 0.51
CA ASN A 142 22.17 15.76 -0.60
C ASN A 142 21.47 17.03 -1.10
N VAL A 143 20.14 17.01 -1.23
CA VAL A 143 19.35 18.20 -1.60
C VAL A 143 19.48 19.29 -0.55
N ASN A 144 19.42 18.93 0.73
CA ASN A 144 19.58 19.88 1.83
C ASN A 144 20.98 20.54 1.83
N ALA A 145 22.04 19.79 1.50
CA ALA A 145 23.37 20.34 1.35
C ALA A 145 23.46 21.38 0.22
N TRP A 146 22.88 21.07 -0.96
CA TRP A 146 22.83 22.01 -2.08
C TRP A 146 21.94 23.22 -1.81
N PHE A 147 20.82 23.04 -1.13
CA PHE A 147 19.98 24.14 -0.66
C PHE A 147 20.78 25.11 0.21
N ASN A 148 21.50 24.59 1.21
CA ASN A 148 22.35 25.41 2.08
C ASN A 148 23.48 26.09 1.31
N ALA A 149 24.07 25.42 0.31
CA ALA A 149 25.10 26.01 -0.53
C ALA A 149 24.56 27.18 -1.38
N LEU A 150 23.40 27.01 -2.02
CA LEU A 150 22.75 28.06 -2.82
C LEU A 150 22.26 29.21 -1.93
N ALA A 151 21.71 28.92 -0.75
CA ALA A 151 21.34 29.94 0.23
C ALA A 151 22.56 30.76 0.69
N ALA A 152 23.69 30.08 0.96
CA ALA A 152 24.94 30.76 1.29
C ALA A 152 25.47 31.61 0.12
N ALA A 153 25.32 31.16 -1.13
CA ALA A 153 25.69 31.92 -2.31
C ALA A 153 24.86 33.22 -2.44
N ILE A 154 23.56 33.17 -2.12
CA ILE A 154 22.71 34.38 -2.05
C ILE A 154 23.21 35.33 -0.96
N ALA A 155 23.49 34.82 0.23
CA ALA A 155 23.98 35.64 1.35
C ALA A 155 25.31 36.33 1.02
N LYS A 156 26.16 35.70 0.20
CA LYS A 156 27.45 36.21 -0.28
C LYS A 156 27.37 37.11 -1.53
N ASP A 157 26.19 37.33 -2.09
CA ASP A 157 26.01 38.05 -3.37
C ASP A 157 26.60 37.32 -4.59
N GLU A 158 26.86 36.01 -4.49
CA GLU A 158 27.32 35.18 -5.60
C GLU A 158 26.17 34.65 -6.47
N LEU A 159 24.96 34.61 -5.91
CA LEU A 159 23.74 34.19 -6.60
C LEU A 159 22.66 35.25 -6.46
N ASP A 160 22.26 35.85 -7.59
CA ASP A 160 21.15 36.79 -7.64
C ASP A 160 19.80 36.08 -7.38
N PHE A 161 18.94 36.76 -6.63
CA PHE A 161 17.57 36.31 -6.35
C PHE A 161 16.56 37.43 -6.63
N GLU A 162 15.32 37.06 -6.93
CA GLU A 162 14.20 38.00 -7.06
C GLU A 162 13.57 38.24 -5.68
N PRO A 163 13.66 39.46 -5.12
CA PRO A 163 13.08 39.74 -3.81
C PRO A 163 11.55 39.78 -3.91
N GLN A 164 10.89 39.12 -2.97
CA GLN A 164 9.43 39.17 -2.88
C GLN A 164 9.04 40.34 -1.99
N TYR A 165 8.50 41.40 -2.58
CA TYR A 165 8.07 42.58 -1.83
C TYR A 165 6.60 42.43 -1.41
N ARG A 166 6.34 42.47 -0.10
CA ARG A 166 4.96 42.56 0.43
C ARG A 166 4.53 44.00 0.72
N GLU A 167 5.45 44.96 0.70
CA GLU A 167 5.24 46.33 1.19
C GLU A 167 5.58 47.42 0.17
N SER A 168 5.25 48.66 0.55
CA SER A 168 5.44 49.89 -0.21
C SER A 168 6.93 50.22 -0.48
N PRO A 169 7.24 51.02 -1.52
CA PRO A 169 8.60 51.28 -2.01
C PRO A 169 9.69 51.60 -0.98
N PRO A 170 9.47 52.41 0.08
CA PRO A 170 10.54 52.78 1.02
C PRO A 170 11.01 51.64 1.93
N ALA A 171 10.27 50.52 2.03
CA ALA A 171 10.67 49.36 2.84
C ALA A 171 11.41 48.27 2.04
N ARG A 172 11.50 48.41 0.71
CA ARG A 172 11.99 47.36 -0.19
C ARG A 172 13.46 47.01 0.03
N GLU A 173 14.32 47.99 0.28
CA GLU A 173 15.76 47.72 0.46
C GLU A 173 16.03 46.91 1.73
N ARG A 174 15.39 47.31 2.85
CA ARG A 174 15.50 46.56 4.12
C ARG A 174 14.96 45.13 3.99
N GLN A 175 13.86 44.94 3.26
CA GLN A 175 13.32 43.61 2.98
C GLN A 175 14.25 42.77 2.10
N ARG A 176 14.88 43.38 1.10
CA ARG A 176 15.87 42.72 0.25
C ARG A 176 17.08 42.27 1.07
N GLU A 177 17.64 43.14 1.92
CA GLU A 177 18.74 42.77 2.81
C GLU A 177 18.35 41.63 3.77
N TYR A 178 17.13 41.66 4.31
CA TYR A 178 16.63 40.60 5.18
C TYR A 178 16.52 39.26 4.44
N GLN A 179 15.92 39.26 3.25
CA GLN A 179 15.80 38.05 2.41
C GLN A 179 17.16 37.53 1.96
N LYS A 180 18.13 38.42 1.71
CA LYS A 180 19.51 38.04 1.41
C LYS A 180 20.18 37.33 2.58
N ARG A 181 19.98 37.81 3.81
CA ARG A 181 20.55 37.20 5.03
C ARG A 181 19.85 35.91 5.45
N ASN A 182 18.59 35.75 5.07
CA ASN A 182 17.79 34.57 5.41
C ASN A 182 16.97 34.07 4.21
N PRO A 183 17.62 33.43 3.21
CA PRO A 183 16.92 32.87 2.07
C PRO A 183 15.99 31.74 2.52
N GLN A 184 14.72 31.84 2.13
CA GLN A 184 13.67 30.86 2.43
C GLN A 184 13.51 29.84 1.30
N LEU A 185 12.80 28.74 1.58
CA LEU A 185 12.53 27.67 0.60
C LEU A 185 11.87 28.19 -0.68
N ASP A 186 11.00 29.19 -0.54
CA ASP A 186 10.24 29.84 -1.61
C ASP A 186 10.96 31.05 -2.23
N THR A 187 12.20 31.34 -1.82
CA THR A 187 13.00 32.42 -2.44
C THR A 187 13.18 32.13 -3.92
N ILE A 188 12.86 33.10 -4.77
CA ILE A 188 12.87 32.90 -6.21
C ILE A 188 14.25 33.22 -6.77
N VAL A 189 14.79 32.27 -7.51
CA VAL A 189 16.04 32.39 -8.26
C VAL A 189 15.74 32.22 -9.75
N THR A 190 16.35 33.07 -10.56
CA THR A 190 16.15 32.99 -12.02
C THR A 190 17.10 31.97 -12.62
N ARG A 191 16.67 31.33 -13.72
CA ARG A 191 17.53 30.44 -14.53
C ARG A 191 18.81 31.15 -14.96
N LYS A 192 18.73 32.44 -15.30
CA LYS A 192 19.90 33.27 -15.66
C LYS A 192 20.89 33.38 -14.49
N ALA A 193 20.41 33.67 -13.29
CA ALA A 193 21.26 33.75 -12.09
C ALA A 193 21.91 32.39 -11.77
N LEU A 194 21.16 31.30 -11.86
CA LEU A 194 21.67 29.95 -11.66
C LEU A 194 22.73 29.56 -12.70
N LYS A 195 22.54 29.93 -13.97
CA LYS A 195 23.55 29.74 -15.02
C LYS A 195 24.83 30.54 -14.73
N ALA A 196 24.70 31.79 -14.31
CA ALA A 196 25.85 32.63 -13.95
C ALA A 196 26.63 32.02 -12.78
N PHE A 197 25.93 31.59 -11.73
CA PHE A 197 26.53 30.88 -10.60
C PHE A 197 27.22 29.58 -11.02
N ALA A 198 26.57 28.76 -11.85
CA ALA A 198 27.15 27.53 -12.36
C ALA A 198 28.44 27.79 -13.15
N ASN A 199 28.45 28.82 -14.01
CA ASN A 199 29.63 29.20 -14.79
C ASN A 199 30.80 29.69 -13.91
N ILE A 200 30.53 30.46 -12.87
CA ILE A 200 31.56 30.97 -11.93
C ILE A 200 32.28 29.81 -11.23
N HIS A 201 31.52 28.78 -10.84
CA HIS A 201 32.04 27.65 -10.07
C HIS A 201 32.37 26.40 -10.91
N GLY A 202 32.24 26.49 -12.24
CA GLY A 202 32.54 25.38 -13.15
C GLY A 202 31.55 24.21 -13.07
N TYR A 203 30.32 24.44 -12.62
CA TYR A 203 29.25 23.44 -12.61
C TYR A 203 28.54 23.39 -13.97
N ASP A 204 28.09 22.20 -14.36
CA ASP A 204 27.31 22.00 -15.60
C ASP A 204 26.07 21.13 -15.35
N PRO A 205 25.07 21.65 -14.61
CA PRO A 205 23.87 20.91 -14.29
C PRO A 205 22.97 20.75 -15.52
N LYS A 206 22.52 19.52 -15.79
CA LYS A 206 21.78 19.14 -17.00
C LYS A 206 20.50 19.96 -17.26
N PHE A 207 19.81 20.40 -16.21
CA PHE A 207 18.58 21.19 -16.35
C PHE A 207 18.84 22.63 -16.83
N LEU A 208 20.07 23.14 -16.67
CA LEU A 208 20.51 24.43 -17.20
C LEU A 208 21.10 24.32 -18.61
N ARG A 209 21.47 23.12 -19.07
CA ARG A 209 21.91 22.87 -20.44
C ARG A 209 20.76 23.15 -21.40
N ASP A 210 21.05 23.90 -22.46
CA ASP A 210 20.17 24.21 -23.58
C ASP A 210 18.75 24.65 -23.20
N ALA A 211 18.63 25.96 -22.98
CA ALA A 211 17.48 26.82 -23.33
C ALA A 211 17.97 28.27 -23.28
#